data_AF-A0A0M2Y5Q2-F1
#
_entry.id   AF-A0A0M2Y5Q2-F1
#
_cell.length_a   1.000
_cell.length_b   1.000
_cell.length_c   1.000
_cell.angle_alpha   90.00
_cell.angle_beta   90.00
_cell.angle_gamma   90.00
#
_symmetry.space_group_name_H-M   'P 1'
#
loop_
_entity.id
_entity.type
_entity.pdbx_description
1 polymer ?
#
loop_
_entity_poly.entity_id
_entity_poly.type
_entity_poly.pdbx_seq_one_letter_code
_entity_poly.pdbx_strand_id
1 'polypeptide(L)' 'MPYAHCVSAKTHDFDANGNETQIDYERMLKIVKKAKFKGYVGIEYEGSKLSKEEGIFATKKLLERLRPLI' A
#
# COMPACT_ATOMS: atom_id res chain seq x y z
N MET A 1 1.10 -13.49 -9.88
CA MET A 1 1.98 -12.41 -10.36
C MET A 1 3.24 -13.06 -10.93
N PRO A 2 3.18 -13.64 -12.13
CA PRO A 2 4.26 -14.49 -12.66
C PRO A 2 5.53 -13.73 -13.07
N TYR A 3 5.43 -12.43 -13.33
CA TYR A 3 6.55 -11.59 -13.79
C TYR A 3 6.92 -10.47 -12.81
N ALA A 4 6.20 -10.34 -11.69
CA ALA A 4 6.45 -9.26 -10.76
C ALA A 4 7.66 -9.61 -9.88
N HIS A 5 8.66 -8.73 -9.88
CA HIS A 5 9.83 -8.83 -9.00
C HIS A 5 9.65 -8.00 -7.71
N CYS A 6 8.86 -6.92 -7.79
CA CYS A 6 8.48 -6.04 -6.69
C CYS A 6 7.02 -5.58 -6.87
N VAL A 7 6.43 -5.06 -5.80
CA VAL A 7 5.12 -4.38 -5.82
C VAL A 7 5.32 -2.97 -5.32
N SER A 8 4.78 -1.99 -6.05
CA SER A 8 4.69 -0.61 -5.54
C SER A 8 3.37 -0.40 -4.82
N ALA A 9 3.42 0.03 -3.57
CA ALA A 9 2.28 0.48 -2.78
C ALA A 9 2.10 1.98 -2.98
N LYS A 10 1.49 2.33 -4.11
CA LYS A 10 1.24 3.72 -4.51
C LYS A 10 0.08 4.35 -3.75
N THR A 11 0.30 5.52 -3.16
CA THR A 11 -0.71 6.26 -2.39
C THR A 11 -0.74 7.74 -2.74
N HIS A 12 -1.90 8.40 -2.57
CA HIS A 12 -2.03 9.84 -2.74
C HIS A 12 -2.71 10.49 -1.54
N ASP A 13 -3.86 9.97 -1.12
CA ASP A 13 -4.69 10.60 -0.10
C ASP A 13 -5.26 9.57 0.86
N PHE A 14 -5.38 9.94 2.13
CA PHE A 14 -5.90 9.07 3.19
C PHE A 14 -7.20 9.62 3.78
N ASP A 15 -8.15 8.74 4.06
CA ASP A 15 -9.37 9.06 4.79
C ASP A 15 -9.10 9.19 6.31
N ALA A 16 -10.13 9.54 7.08
CA ALA A 16 -10.04 9.68 8.53
C ALA A 16 -9.65 8.36 9.26
N ASN A 17 -9.83 7.21 8.62
CA ASN A 17 -9.45 5.90 9.14
C ASN A 17 -8.04 5.47 8.69
N GLY A 18 -7.34 6.31 7.91
CA GLY A 18 -6.03 6.01 7.35
C GLY A 18 -6.08 4.98 6.21
N ASN A 19 -7.20 4.85 5.51
CA ASN A 19 -7.29 4.11 4.25
C ASN A 19 -6.92 5.03 3.09
N GLU A 20 -6.27 4.48 2.06
CA GLU A 20 -6.09 5.21 0.81
C GLU A 20 -7.47 5.43 0.14
N THR A 21 -7.71 6.62 -0.39
CA THR A 21 -9.05 7.06 -0.84
C THR A 21 -9.44 6.62 -2.26
N GLN A 22 -8.48 6.24 -3.09
CA GLN A 22 -8.65 5.88 -4.50
C GLN A 22 -8.42 4.39 -4.75
N ILE A 23 -7.58 3.75 -3.95
CA ILE A 23 -7.16 2.36 -4.08
C ILE A 23 -7.64 1.56 -2.88
N ASP A 24 -8.47 0.55 -3.14
CA ASP A 24 -8.84 -0.45 -2.14
C ASP A 24 -7.66 -1.37 -1.84
N TYR A 25 -6.84 -0.97 -0.87
CA TYR A 25 -5.66 -1.71 -0.44
C TYR A 25 -5.99 -3.09 0.11
N GLU A 26 -7.14 -3.28 0.74
CA GLU A 26 -7.53 -4.59 1.27
C GLU A 26 -7.71 -5.58 0.12
N ARG A 27 -8.44 -5.16 -0.93
CA ARG A 27 -8.61 -5.95 -2.14
C ARG A 27 -7.30 -6.17 -2.87
N MET A 28 -6.46 -5.15 -3.00
CA MET A 28 -5.17 -5.26 -3.71
C MET A 28 -4.23 -6.26 -3.01
N LEU A 29 -4.08 -6.17 -1.69
CA LEU A 29 -3.23 -7.07 -0.92
C LEU A 29 -3.74 -8.52 -0.94
N LYS A 30 -5.06 -8.75 -0.95
CA LYS A 30 -5.63 -10.09 -1.17
C LYS A 30 -5.24 -10.68 -2.55
N ILE A 31 -5.18 -9.85 -3.60
CA ILE A 31 -4.73 -10.29 -4.94
C ILE A 31 -3.25 -10.67 -4.90
N VAL A 32 -2.40 -9.85 -4.26
CA VAL A 32 -0.97 -10.12 -4.07
C VAL A 32 -0.76 -11.44 -3.30
N LYS A 33 -1.50 -11.66 -2.21
CA LYS A 33 -1.48 -12.91 -1.44
C LYS A 33 -1.90 -14.11 -2.28
N LYS A 34 -3.03 -14.01 -2.99
CA LYS A 34 -3.54 -15.09 -3.85
C LYS A 34 -2.56 -15.46 -4.96
N ALA A 35 -1.79 -14.48 -5.43
CA ALA A 35 -0.70 -14.67 -6.37
C ALA A 35 0.55 -15.34 -5.78
N LYS A 36 0.57 -15.64 -4.46
CA LYS A 36 1.70 -16.22 -3.71
C LYS A 36 2.99 -15.41 -3.85
N PHE A 37 2.87 -14.09 -4.03
CA PHE A 37 4.02 -13.20 -4.14
C PHE A 37 4.73 -13.10 -2.78
N LYS A 38 6.06 -13.24 -2.79
CA LYS A 38 6.92 -13.19 -1.58
C LYS A 38 8.02 -12.14 -1.64
N GLY A 39 7.98 -11.26 -2.65
CA GLY A 39 8.96 -10.18 -2.81
C GLY A 39 8.63 -8.97 -1.94
N TYR A 40 9.27 -7.85 -2.24
CA TYR A 40 9.11 -6.61 -1.50
C TYR A 40 7.91 -5.79 -1.97
N VAL A 41 7.27 -5.11 -1.01
CA VAL A 41 6.28 -4.06 -1.24
C VAL A 41 6.95 -2.73 -0.89
N GLY A 42 7.24 -1.91 -1.91
CA GLY A 42 7.87 -0.60 -1.75
C GLY A 42 6.82 0.48 -1.52
N ILE A 43 7.07 1.39 -0.58
CA ILE A 43 6.20 2.56 -0.35
C ILE A 43 6.47 3.59 -1.45
N GLU A 44 5.41 4.06 -2.09
CA GLU A 44 5.46 5.12 -3.10
C GLU A 44 4.34 6.12 -2.81
N TYR A 45 4.67 7.24 -2.19
CA TYR A 45 3.70 8.31 -1.92
C TYR A 45 3.84 9.42 -2.98
N GLU A 46 2.75 9.69 -3.69
CA GLU A 46 2.65 10.73 -4.74
C GLU A 46 1.56 11.76 -4.44
N GLY A 47 1.11 11.83 -3.18
CA GLY A 47 0.09 12.77 -2.74
C GLY A 47 0.61 14.19 -2.56
N SER A 48 -0.32 15.15 -2.54
CA SER A 48 -0.03 16.57 -2.36
C SER A 48 -0.59 17.17 -1.06
N LYS A 49 -1.40 16.43 -0.29
CA LYS A 49 -2.00 16.93 0.96
C LYS A 49 -1.12 16.79 2.19
N LEU A 50 -0.38 15.69 2.29
CA LEU A 50 0.62 15.47 3.34
C LEU A 50 2.01 15.80 2.82
N SER A 51 2.94 16.12 3.72
CA SER A 51 4.37 16.13 3.38
C SER A 51 4.84 14.75 2.92
N LYS A 52 6.01 14.69 2.27
CA LYS A 52 6.56 13.42 1.76
C LYS A 52 6.77 12.42 2.90
N GLU A 53 7.34 12.89 4.01
CA GLU A 53 7.59 12.10 5.20
C GLU A 53 6.28 11.57 5.79
N GLU A 54 5.29 12.45 6.00
CA GLU A 54 3.98 12.05 6.53
C GLU A 54 3.26 11.05 5.62
N GLY A 55 3.30 11.24 4.31
CA GLY A 55 2.73 10.31 3.33
C GLY A 55 3.40 8.94 3.36
N ILE A 56 4.73 8.90 3.49
CA ILE A 56 5.49 7.65 3.67
C ILE A 56 5.07 6.95 4.96
N PHE A 57 4.97 7.67 6.08
CA PHE A 57 4.55 7.10 7.36
C PHE A 57 3.09 6.62 7.34
N ALA A 58 2.18 7.37 6.69
CA ALA A 58 0.79 6.98 6.51
C ALA A 58 0.68 5.69 5.69
N THR A 59 1.44 5.58 4.60
CA THR A 59 1.50 4.35 3.78
C THR A 59 2.05 3.17 4.58
N LYS A 60 3.12 3.37 5.36
CA LYS A 60 3.67 2.33 6.25
C LYS A 60 2.62 1.84 7.24
N LYS A 61 1.89 2.75 7.89
CA LYS A 61 0.84 2.43 8.86
C LYS A 61 -0.31 1.66 8.22
N LEU A 62 -0.73 2.05 7.01
CA LEU A 62 -1.74 1.32 6.23
C LEU A 62 -1.29 -0.12 5.95
N LEU A 63 -0.07 -0.30 5.45
CA LEU A 63 0.50 -1.62 5.14
C LEU A 63 0.69 -2.48 6.40
N GLU A 64 1.16 -1.91 7.52
CA GLU A 64 1.31 -2.64 8.78
C GLU A 64 -0.04 -3.12 9.34
N ARG A 65 -1.07 -2.28 9.26
CA ARG A 65 -2.44 -2.65 9.67
C ARG A 65 -3.00 -3.79 8.83
N LEU A 66 -2.72 -3.80 7.53
CA LEU A 66 -3.21 -4.81 6.59
C LEU A 66 -2.27 -6.02 6.43
N ARG A 67 -1.10 -6.02 7.08
CA ARG A 67 -0.10 -7.08 6.99
C ARG A 67 -0.65 -8.50 7.21
N PRO A 68 -1.60 -8.77 8.13
CA PRO A 68 -2.17 -10.12 8.27
C PRO A 68 -2.82 -10.68 6.98
N LEU A 69 -3.15 -9.81 6.03
CA LEU A 69 -3.75 -10.18 4.74
C LEU A 69 -2.74 -10.63 3.70
N ILE A 70 -1.43 -10.51 3.92
CA ILE A 70 -0.37 -10.94 2.99
C ILE A 70 0.57 -11.96 3.62
#